data_AF-A0A535EYM1-F1
#
_entry.id   AF-A0A535EYM1-F1
#
_cell.length_a   1.000
_cell.length_b   1.000
_cell.length_c   1.000
_cell.angle_alpha   90.00
_cell.angle_beta   90.00
_cell.angle_gamma   90.00
#
_symmetry.space_group_name_H-M   'P 1'
#
loop_
_entity.id
_entity.type
_entity.pdbx_description
1 polymer ?
#
loop_
_entity_poly.entity_id
_entity_poly.type
_entity_poly.pdbx_seq_one_letter_code
_entity_poly.pdbx_strand_id
1 'polypeptide(L)'
;MSHPSARTASAASCQWSPRTSPAAPPSASWPVASARPESRLGKGATRRPLRIALVAPPWFPLPPRGYGGIEAVVHLLGTQLREMGHRVTTFAAEGSDPRLRAVSMAPDDWSEDLGTSTQAVREATYEVRVNQELKERRHEFDVVHLHTEFPGMA
;
A
#
# COMPACT_ATOMS: atom_id res chain seq x y z
N MET A 1 62.80 -2.54 -16.82
CA MET A 1 61.84 -1.44 -16.58
C MET A 1 60.89 -1.40 -17.76
N SER A 2 59.71 -2.00 -17.61
CA SER A 2 58.67 -2.04 -18.66
C SER A 2 57.32 -1.98 -17.96
N HIS A 3 56.60 -0.86 -18.10
CA HIS A 3 55.20 -0.75 -17.69
C HIS A 3 54.31 -1.16 -18.88
N PRO A 4 53.27 -1.99 -18.70
CA PRO A 4 52.24 -2.15 -19.71
C PRO A 4 51.17 -1.05 -19.58
N SER A 5 50.85 -0.51 -20.75
CA SER A 5 49.94 0.58 -21.04
C SER A 5 48.49 0.33 -20.57
N ALA A 6 47.87 1.37 -20.01
CA ALA A 6 46.46 1.39 -19.63
C ALA A 6 45.58 1.35 -20.90
N ARG A 7 44.72 0.34 -21.00
CA ARG A 7 43.64 0.30 -21.98
C ARG A 7 42.56 1.29 -21.56
N THR A 8 42.42 2.38 -22.32
CA THR A 8 41.27 3.28 -22.27
C THR A 8 40.03 2.53 -22.80
N ALA A 9 39.04 2.34 -21.93
CA ALA A 9 37.73 1.86 -22.34
C ALA A 9 37.01 2.98 -23.12
N SER A 10 36.63 2.68 -24.36
CA SER A 10 35.85 3.56 -25.21
C SER A 10 34.48 3.80 -24.58
N ALA A 11 34.13 5.06 -24.36
CA ALA A 11 32.79 5.48 -23.94
C ALA A 11 31.82 5.20 -25.10
N ALA A 12 31.14 4.05 -25.05
CA ALA A 12 30.01 3.79 -25.91
C ALA A 12 28.89 4.77 -25.53
N SER A 13 28.67 5.77 -26.39
CA SER A 13 27.52 6.66 -26.30
C SER A 13 26.25 5.82 -26.44
N CYS A 14 25.55 5.57 -25.34
CA CYS A 14 24.20 5.03 -25.36
C CYS A 14 23.27 6.09 -25.96
N GLN A 15 23.08 6.02 -27.27
CA GLN A 15 22.07 6.80 -27.97
C GLN A 15 20.71 6.14 -27.68
N TRP A 16 19.90 6.78 -26.83
CA TRP A 16 18.50 6.43 -26.66
C TRP A 16 17.76 6.77 -27.95
N SER A 17 17.40 5.74 -28.72
CA SER A 17 16.40 5.86 -29.80
C SER A 17 15.00 5.67 -29.22
N PRO A 18 14.04 6.61 -29.41
CA PRO A 18 12.68 6.40 -28.96
C PRO A 18 12.09 5.23 -29.76
N ARG A 19 12.00 4.06 -29.13
CA ARG A 19 11.07 3.02 -29.59
C ARG A 19 9.70 3.66 -29.56
N THR A 20 9.02 3.68 -30.71
CA THR A 20 7.60 4.01 -30.80
C THR A 20 6.87 3.26 -29.69
N SER A 21 6.19 4.01 -28.82
CA SER A 21 5.34 3.42 -27.79
C SER A 21 4.46 2.36 -28.43
N PRO A 22 4.40 1.13 -27.89
CA PRO A 22 3.38 0.20 -28.35
C PRO A 22 2.02 0.90 -28.21
N ALA A 23 1.14 0.70 -29.19
CA ALA A 23 -0.21 1.21 -29.16
C ALA A 23 -0.82 0.91 -27.78
N ALA A 24 -1.52 1.90 -27.21
CA ALA A 24 -2.24 1.71 -25.95
C ALA A 24 -3.07 0.42 -26.07
N PRO A 25 -3.05 -0.47 -25.05
CA PRO A 25 -3.92 -1.63 -25.08
C PRO A 25 -5.36 -1.16 -25.31
N PRO A 26 -6.18 -1.89 -26.10
CA PRO A 26 -7.58 -1.55 -26.25
C PRO A 26 -8.16 -1.36 -24.86
N SER A 27 -8.91 -0.27 -24.65
CA SER A 27 -9.55 0.06 -23.38
C SER A 27 -10.19 -1.21 -22.85
N ALA A 28 -9.55 -1.86 -21.87
CA ALA A 28 -10.12 -3.00 -21.22
C ALA A 28 -11.32 -2.43 -20.46
N SER A 29 -12.50 -2.50 -21.07
CA SER A 29 -13.75 -2.34 -20.36
C SER A 29 -13.85 -3.58 -19.49
N TRP A 30 -13.21 -3.54 -18.32
CA TRP A 30 -13.52 -4.47 -17.26
C TRP A 30 -15.02 -4.36 -17.07
N PRO A 31 -15.80 -5.44 -17.27
CA PRO A 31 -17.21 -5.40 -16.93
C PRO A 31 -17.24 -5.18 -15.42
N VAL A 32 -17.44 -3.93 -15.01
CA VAL A 32 -17.92 -3.64 -13.66
C VAL A 32 -19.33 -4.19 -13.66
N ALA A 33 -19.44 -5.49 -13.37
CA ALA A 33 -20.71 -6.12 -13.13
C ALA A 33 -21.37 -5.32 -12.00
N SER A 34 -22.37 -4.52 -12.36
CA SER A 34 -23.23 -3.79 -11.41
C SER A 34 -24.06 -4.74 -10.54
N ALA A 35 -24.01 -6.04 -10.84
CA ALA A 35 -24.60 -7.08 -10.03
C ALA A 35 -23.88 -7.17 -8.67
N ARG A 36 -24.48 -6.54 -7.66
CA ARG A 36 -24.16 -6.87 -6.27
C ARG A 36 -24.35 -8.39 -6.11
N PRO A 37 -23.31 -9.17 -5.77
CA PRO A 37 -23.52 -10.58 -5.46
C PRO A 37 -24.59 -10.64 -4.36
N GLU A 38 -25.67 -11.38 -4.62
CA GLU A 38 -26.73 -11.56 -3.64
C GLU A 38 -26.10 -12.02 -2.32
N SER A 39 -26.38 -11.28 -1.24
CA SER A 39 -25.73 -11.57 0.02
C SER A 39 -26.18 -12.96 0.49
N ARG A 40 -25.22 -13.87 0.70
CA ARG A 40 -25.46 -15.13 1.42
C ARG A 40 -25.90 -14.93 2.88
N LEU A 41 -25.88 -13.69 3.38
CA LEU A 41 -26.54 -13.31 4.63
C LEU A 41 -28.05 -13.50 4.43
N GLY A 42 -28.65 -14.38 5.23
CA GLY A 42 -30.06 -14.76 5.09
C GLY A 42 -31.01 -13.57 4.99
N LYS A 43 -32.13 -13.77 4.28
CA LYS A 43 -33.21 -12.77 4.13
C LYS A 43 -33.64 -12.29 5.51
N GLY A 44 -33.23 -11.07 5.89
CA GLY A 44 -33.50 -10.47 7.20
C GLY A 44 -32.28 -9.91 7.93
N ALA A 45 -31.05 -10.23 7.52
CA ALA A 45 -29.86 -9.60 8.09
C ALA A 45 -29.71 -8.17 7.55
N THR A 46 -30.19 -7.18 8.31
CA THR A 46 -29.73 -5.80 8.12
C THR A 46 -28.20 -5.80 8.23
N ARG A 47 -27.47 -5.50 7.13
CA ARG A 47 -26.01 -5.36 7.20
C ARG A 47 -25.70 -4.20 8.14
N ARG A 48 -25.38 -4.53 9.40
CA ARG A 48 -24.97 -3.54 10.38
C ARG A 48 -23.63 -2.94 9.96
N PRO A 49 -23.39 -1.64 10.22
CA PRO A 49 -22.06 -1.05 10.13
C PRO A 49 -21.01 -1.90 10.83
N LEU A 50 -19.95 -2.25 10.10
CA LEU A 50 -18.76 -2.93 10.63
C LEU A 50 -17.72 -1.92 11.09
N ARG A 51 -16.88 -2.34 12.03
CA ARG A 51 -15.68 -1.62 12.49
C ARG A 51 -14.46 -2.28 11.87
N ILE A 52 -13.75 -1.56 11.01
CA ILE A 52 -12.74 -2.12 10.12
C ILE A 52 -11.40 -1.44 10.41
N ALA A 53 -10.39 -2.25 10.70
CA ALA A 53 -9.00 -1.83 10.68
C ALA A 53 -8.41 -2.11 9.29
N LEU A 54 -7.93 -1.06 8.62
CA LEU A 54 -7.14 -1.19 7.39
C LEU A 54 -5.67 -0.91 7.73
N VAL A 55 -4.78 -1.85 7.46
CA VAL A 55 -3.34 -1.66 7.66
C VAL A 55 -2.69 -1.40 6.31
N ALA A 56 -2.20 -0.19 6.10
CA ALA A 56 -1.44 0.20 4.92
C ALA A 56 0.04 -0.16 5.08
N PRO A 57 0.81 -0.25 3.98
CA PRO A 57 2.27 -0.27 4.06
C PRO A 57 2.84 0.96 4.79
N PRO A 58 4.06 0.86 5.35
CA PRO A 58 4.66 1.93 6.15
C PRO A 58 5.26 3.09 5.35
N TRP A 59 5.23 3.01 4.02
CA TRP A 59 6.11 3.82 3.18
C TRP A 59 5.55 5.20 2.84
N PHE A 60 4.27 5.29 2.49
CA PHE A 60 3.67 6.54 2.04
C PHE A 60 2.38 6.86 2.80
N PRO A 61 2.02 8.15 2.94
CA PRO A 61 0.75 8.55 3.54
C PRO A 61 -0.45 8.12 2.69
N LEU A 62 -1.65 8.16 3.29
CA LEU A 62 -2.92 7.95 2.61
C LEU A 62 -3.64 9.30 2.42
N PRO A 63 -3.86 9.81 1.19
CA PRO A 63 -3.37 9.31 -0.08
C PRO A 63 -1.86 9.59 -0.26
N PRO A 64 -1.18 8.83 -1.13
CA PRO A 64 0.24 9.05 -1.41
C PRO A 64 0.45 10.37 -2.15
N ARG A 65 1.58 11.02 -1.90
CA ARG A 65 1.98 12.27 -2.59
C ARG A 65 2.54 12.02 -4.00
N GLY A 66 2.92 10.77 -4.29
CA GLY A 66 3.54 10.36 -5.55
C GLY A 66 3.30 8.87 -5.81
N TYR A 67 4.39 8.10 -5.99
CA TYR A 67 4.28 6.63 -6.01
C TYR A 67 3.68 6.10 -4.70
N GLY A 68 2.92 5.01 -4.79
CA GLY A 68 2.16 4.44 -3.67
C GLY A 68 0.88 3.75 -4.13
N GLY A 69 1.01 2.73 -4.99
CA GLY A 69 -0.15 2.07 -5.60
C GLY A 69 -1.07 1.41 -4.56
N ILE A 70 -0.47 0.76 -3.56
CA ILE A 70 -1.21 0.12 -2.47
C ILE A 70 -1.87 1.18 -1.59
N GLU A 71 -1.15 2.23 -1.23
CA GLU A 71 -1.63 3.36 -0.42
C GLU A 71 -2.82 4.06 -1.08
N ALA A 72 -2.77 4.26 -2.41
CA ALA A 72 -3.90 4.77 -3.17
C ALA A 72 -5.13 3.85 -3.06
N VAL A 73 -4.94 2.53 -3.17
CA VAL A 73 -6.02 1.54 -3.00
C VAL A 73 -6.59 1.59 -1.57
N VAL A 74 -5.75 1.62 -0.54
CA VAL A 74 -6.21 1.67 0.86
C VAL A 74 -6.99 2.95 1.13
N HIS A 75 -6.53 4.09 0.62
CA HIS A 75 -7.24 5.36 0.76
C HIS A 75 -8.62 5.33 0.08
N LEU A 76 -8.70 4.83 -1.17
CA LEU A 76 -9.96 4.71 -1.90
C LEU A 76 -10.92 3.73 -1.22
N LEU A 77 -10.42 2.56 -0.82
CA LEU A 77 -11.21 1.55 -0.11
C LEU A 77 -11.74 2.09 1.22
N GLY A 78 -10.87 2.70 2.03
CA GLY A 78 -11.24 3.29 3.32
C GLY A 78 -12.28 4.39 3.18
N THR A 79 -12.13 5.27 2.19
CA THR A 79 -13.09 6.33 1.90
C THR A 79 -14.45 5.74 1.53
N GLN A 80 -14.48 4.81 0.58
CA GLN A 80 -15.74 4.23 0.10
C GLN A 80 -16.44 3.39 1.18
N LEU A 81 -15.70 2.65 2.00
CA LEU A 81 -16.26 1.90 3.13
C LEU A 81 -16.92 2.83 4.15
N ARG A 82 -16.33 4.01 4.41
CA ARG A 82 -16.95 5.00 5.29
C ARG A 82 -18.21 5.60 4.70
N GLU A 83 -18.22 5.89 3.40
CA GLU A 83 -19.43 6.34 2.70
C GLU A 83 -20.56 5.30 2.74
N MET A 84 -20.20 4.01 2.75
CA MET A 84 -21.14 2.90 2.96
C MET A 84 -21.60 2.74 4.42
N GLY A 85 -21.15 3.61 5.34
CA GLY A 85 -21.56 3.64 6.74
C GLY A 85 -20.67 2.82 7.69
N HIS A 86 -19.58 2.22 7.22
CA HIS A 86 -18.64 1.48 8.08
C HIS A 86 -17.76 2.44 8.90
N ARG A 87 -17.30 1.98 10.06
CA ARG A 87 -16.34 2.69 10.91
C ARG A 87 -14.93 2.21 10.55
N VAL A 88 -14.19 3.00 9.79
CA VAL A 88 -12.82 2.67 9.36
C VAL A 88 -11.80 3.40 10.23
N THR A 89 -10.79 2.65 10.66
CA THR A 89 -9.53 3.14 11.25
C THR A 89 -8.39 2.62 10.38
N THR A 90 -7.49 3.51 9.95
CA THR A 90 -6.28 3.13 9.21
C THR A 90 -5.05 3.12 10.10
N PHE A 91 -4.22 2.11 9.99
CA PHE A 91 -2.84 2.11 10.50
C PHE A 91 -1.93 2.36 9.31
N ALA A 92 -1.18 3.46 9.32
CA ALA A 92 -0.49 3.96 8.13
C ALA A 92 0.73 4.82 8.48
N ALA A 93 1.46 5.26 7.45
CA ALA A 93 2.52 6.25 7.59
C ALA A 93 1.99 7.60 8.09
N GLU A 94 2.87 8.35 8.74
CA GLU A 94 2.65 9.72 9.18
C GLU A 94 2.18 10.62 8.02
N GLY A 95 1.32 11.59 8.32
CA GLY A 95 0.74 12.48 7.30
C GLY A 95 -0.45 11.91 6.53
N SER A 96 -0.92 10.70 6.87
CA SER A 96 -2.16 10.12 6.34
C SER A 96 -3.42 10.89 6.76
N ASP A 97 -4.47 10.82 5.93
CA ASP A 97 -5.71 11.59 6.07
C ASP A 97 -6.41 11.29 7.41
N PRO A 98 -6.55 12.29 8.30
CA PRO A 98 -7.21 12.12 9.59
C PRO A 98 -8.69 11.72 9.45
N ARG A 99 -9.34 11.96 8.30
CA ARG A 99 -10.72 11.51 8.04
C ARG A 99 -10.83 9.99 8.09
N LEU A 100 -9.78 9.24 7.75
CA LEU A 100 -9.74 7.78 7.88
C LEU A 100 -9.40 7.30 9.30
N ARG A 101 -9.40 8.20 10.29
CA ARG A 101 -8.98 7.94 11.69
C ARG A 101 -7.57 7.33 11.72
N ALA A 102 -6.66 7.91 10.94
CA ALA A 102 -5.32 7.39 10.78
C ALA A 102 -4.55 7.39 12.11
N VAL A 103 -4.01 6.21 12.45
CA VAL A 103 -3.04 6.02 13.52
C VAL A 103 -1.67 5.91 12.85
N SER A 104 -0.78 6.85 13.16
CA SER A 104 0.55 6.92 12.55
C SER A 104 1.47 5.87 13.19
N MET A 105 1.94 4.92 12.38
CA MET A 105 2.73 3.77 12.84
C MET A 105 4.16 3.75 12.27
N ALA A 106 4.39 4.52 11.21
CA ALA A 106 5.68 4.75 10.59
C ALA A 106 5.90 6.26 10.38
N PRO A 107 7.07 6.81 10.76
CA PRO A 107 7.49 8.16 10.37
C PRO A 107 7.53 8.34 8.83
N ASP A 108 7.33 9.57 8.35
CA ASP A 108 7.30 9.92 6.91
C ASP A 108 8.66 9.66 6.21
N ASP A 109 9.76 9.75 6.96
CA ASP A 109 11.13 9.54 6.45
C ASP A 109 11.46 8.06 6.17
N TRP A 110 10.63 7.11 6.61
CA TRP A 110 10.85 5.69 6.28
C TRP A 110 10.72 5.40 4.79
N SER A 111 10.06 6.27 4.02
CA SER A 111 10.03 6.19 2.55
C SER A 111 11.42 6.17 1.92
N GLU A 112 12.42 6.78 2.55
CA GLU A 112 13.81 6.82 2.07
C GLU A 112 14.52 5.46 2.22
N ASP A 113 14.03 4.60 3.12
CA ASP A 113 14.57 3.26 3.36
C ASP A 113 14.01 2.21 2.37
N LEU A 114 12.98 2.54 1.59
CA LEU A 114 12.37 1.64 0.62
C LEU A 114 13.35 1.28 -0.51
N GLY A 115 13.54 -0.03 -0.75
CA GLY A 115 14.49 -0.56 -1.71
C GLY A 115 15.95 -0.60 -1.22
N THR A 116 16.19 -0.24 0.04
CA THR A 116 17.52 -0.28 0.65
C THR A 116 17.70 -1.50 1.56
N SER A 117 18.89 -1.68 2.14
CA SER A 117 19.17 -2.78 3.07
C SER A 117 18.43 -2.68 4.41
N THR A 118 17.90 -1.50 4.77
CA THR A 118 17.16 -1.28 6.02
C THR A 118 15.67 -1.60 5.89
N GLN A 119 15.16 -1.78 4.66
CA GLN A 119 13.74 -2.01 4.36
C GLN A 119 13.13 -3.11 5.25
N ALA A 120 13.73 -4.29 5.27
CA ALA A 120 13.22 -5.44 6.01
C ALA A 120 13.11 -5.18 7.52
N VAL A 121 14.04 -4.40 8.09
CA VAL A 121 13.99 -4.02 9.51
C VAL A 121 12.85 -3.03 9.78
N ARG A 122 12.60 -2.09 8.85
CA ARG A 122 11.47 -1.15 8.96
C ARG A 122 10.13 -1.87 8.88
N GLU A 123 9.97 -2.79 7.93
CA GLU A 123 8.77 -3.63 7.80
C GLU A 123 8.52 -4.44 9.07
N ALA A 124 9.52 -5.18 9.55
CA ALA A 124 9.37 -5.95 10.79
C ALA A 124 9.03 -5.06 11.99
N THR A 125 9.66 -3.88 12.10
CA THR A 125 9.36 -2.91 13.17
C THR A 125 7.93 -2.40 13.06
N TYR A 126 7.48 -2.07 11.85
CA TYR A 126 6.11 -1.63 11.58
C TYR A 126 5.10 -2.68 12.01
N GLU A 127 5.31 -3.93 11.59
CA GLU A 127 4.39 -5.03 11.90
C GLU A 127 4.30 -5.28 13.40
N VAL A 128 5.41 -5.25 14.13
CA VAL A 128 5.39 -5.38 15.59
C VAL A 128 4.55 -4.28 16.23
N ARG A 129 4.73 -3.01 15.80
CA ARG A 129 3.96 -1.86 16.30
C ARG A 129 2.47 -2.01 16.02
N VAL A 130 2.10 -2.29 14.77
CA VAL A 130 0.71 -2.47 14.36
C VAL A 130 0.07 -3.65 15.08
N ASN A 131 0.76 -4.79 15.19
CA ASN A 131 0.24 -5.98 15.86
C ASN A 131 0.04 -5.75 17.36
N GLN A 132 0.93 -4.98 18.01
CA GLN A 132 0.74 -4.61 19.41
C GLN A 132 -0.52 -3.77 19.58
N GLU A 133 -0.68 -2.71 18.79
CA GLU A 133 -1.85 -1.83 18.84
C GLU A 133 -3.15 -2.59 18.54
N LEU A 134 -3.15 -3.46 17.53
CA LEU A 134 -4.31 -4.30 17.20
C LEU A 134 -4.66 -5.28 18.32
N LYS A 135 -3.67 -5.84 19.02
CA LYS A 135 -3.92 -6.74 20.18
C LYS A 135 -4.57 -5.98 21.33
N GLU A 136 -4.08 -4.78 21.64
CA GLU A 136 -4.61 -3.92 22.69
C GLU A 136 -6.05 -3.49 22.37
N ARG A 137 -6.31 -3.17 21.10
CA ARG A 137 -7.60 -2.64 20.62
C ARG A 137 -8.46 -3.66 19.89
N ARG A 138 -8.19 -4.96 20.06
CA ARG A 138 -8.85 -6.04 19.30
C ARG A 138 -10.38 -5.98 19.34
N HIS A 139 -10.94 -5.49 20.44
CA HIS A 139 -12.38 -5.40 20.69
C HIS A 139 -13.05 -4.25 19.92
N GLU A 140 -12.27 -3.33 19.36
CA GLU A 140 -12.75 -2.21 18.53
C GLU A 140 -13.04 -2.62 17.09
N PHE A 141 -12.53 -3.76 16.62
CA PHE A 141 -12.57 -4.16 15.22
C PHE A 141 -13.33 -5.47 15.02
N ASP A 142 -14.20 -5.50 14.02
CA ASP A 142 -14.87 -6.71 13.55
C ASP A 142 -14.06 -7.39 12.43
N VAL A 143 -13.29 -6.59 11.67
CA VAL A 143 -12.44 -7.03 10.57
C VAL A 143 -11.10 -6.28 10.61
N VAL A 144 -10.01 -7.02 10.45
CA VAL A 144 -8.67 -6.49 10.17
C VAL A 144 -8.29 -6.89 8.75
N HIS A 145 -7.96 -5.91 7.91
CA HIS A 145 -7.56 -6.14 6.52
C HIS A 145 -6.17 -5.56 6.30
N LEU A 146 -5.21 -6.45 6.00
CA LEU A 146 -3.80 -6.14 5.91
C LEU A 146 -3.39 -5.94 4.44
N HIS A 147 -2.67 -4.86 4.16
CA HIS A 147 -2.01 -4.61 2.87
C HIS A 147 -0.48 -4.59 2.99
N THR A 148 0.05 -5.00 4.13
CA THR A 148 1.48 -5.26 4.31
C THR A 148 1.79 -6.67 3.82
N GLU A 149 2.95 -6.82 3.20
CA GLU A 149 3.53 -8.14 2.98
C GLU A 149 4.13 -8.67 4.29
N PHE A 150 4.03 -9.98 4.50
CA PHE A 150 4.65 -10.63 5.64
C PHE A 150 6.14 -10.86 5.32
N PRO A 151 7.10 -10.30 6.09
CA PRO A 151 8.51 -10.54 5.89
C PRO A 151 8.82 -11.99 6.23
N GLY A 152 8.96 -12.84 5.20
CA GLY A 152 9.34 -14.25 5.37
C GLY A 152 8.81 -15.25 4.34
N MET A 153 8.10 -14.83 3.29
CA MET A 153 7.73 -15.70 2.15
C MET A 153 8.03 -15.06 0.80
N ALA A 154 9.30 -14.69 0.58
CA ALA A 154 9.87 -14.42 -0.74
C ALA A 154 11.31 -14.95 -0.79
#